data_AF-A0A4Y2GPA7-F1
#
_entry.id   AF-A0A4Y2GPA7-F1
#
_cell.length_a   1.000
_cell.length_b   1.000
_cell.length_c   1.000
_cell.angle_alpha   90.00
_cell.angle_beta   90.00
_cell.angle_gamma   90.00
#
_symmetry.space_group_name_H-M   'P 1'
#
loop_
_entity.id
_entity.type
_entity.pdbx_description
1 polymer ?
#
loop_
_entity_poly.entity_id
_entity_poly.type
_entity_poly.pdbx_seq_one_letter_code
_entity_poly.pdbx_strand_id
1 'polypeptide(L)'
;MGANSSWVVVNTYQYIMRKSGKHGSKFLPLNPVDIAKEKILLPGRRPCTCEATKHALINNCLECGRIVCEQEGSGLCFTCGSLVCTPKEQAIILAAQNWSKIFNKFMNQQFER
;
A
#
# COMPACT_ATOMS: atom_id res chain seq x y z
N MET A 1 -13.20 -46.94 17.75
CA MET A 1 -13.99 -45.92 18.46
C MET A 1 -13.57 -44.57 17.89
N GLY A 2 -14.45 -43.95 17.11
CA GLY A 2 -14.11 -42.79 16.28
C GLY A 2 -13.86 -41.54 17.11
N ALA A 3 -12.74 -40.86 16.84
CA ALA A 3 -12.54 -39.50 17.28
C ALA A 3 -13.38 -38.60 16.37
N ASN A 4 -14.55 -38.21 16.88
CA ASN A 4 -15.46 -37.28 16.26
C ASN A 4 -14.87 -35.86 16.40
N SER A 5 -14.00 -35.47 15.48
CA SER A 5 -13.52 -34.09 15.38
C SER A 5 -14.63 -33.22 14.79
N SER A 6 -15.52 -32.80 15.69
CA SER A 6 -16.44 -31.69 15.47
C SER A 6 -15.62 -30.47 15.03
N TRP A 7 -15.77 -30.09 13.75
CA TRP A 7 -15.23 -28.84 13.23
C TRP A 7 -16.01 -27.69 13.86
N VAL A 8 -15.57 -27.24 15.03
CA VAL A 8 -16.02 -25.97 15.61
C VAL A 8 -15.52 -24.85 14.72
N VAL A 9 -16.47 -24.12 14.15
CA VAL A 9 -16.25 -22.96 13.28
C VAL A 9 -15.36 -21.95 14.01
N VAL A 10 -14.13 -21.78 13.52
CA VAL A 10 -13.17 -20.80 14.04
C VAL A 10 -13.64 -19.40 13.67
N ASN A 11 -14.14 -18.66 14.66
CA ASN A 11 -14.65 -17.30 14.49
C ASN A 11 -13.48 -16.29 14.37
N THR A 12 -13.17 -15.96 13.11
CA THR A 12 -12.65 -14.68 12.57
C THR A 12 -11.65 -13.85 13.39
N TYR A 13 -10.36 -14.16 13.25
CA TYR A 13 -9.30 -13.13 13.25
C TYR A 13 -8.22 -13.54 12.24
N GLN A 14 -8.41 -13.14 10.98
CA GLN A 14 -7.46 -13.45 9.89
C GLN A 14 -6.35 -12.39 9.88
N TYR A 15 -5.20 -12.69 10.48
CA TYR A 15 -4.03 -11.81 10.51
C TYR A 15 -3.23 -11.88 9.19
N ILE A 16 -2.64 -10.75 8.76
CA ILE A 16 -1.71 -10.72 7.62
C ILE A 16 -0.29 -11.00 8.14
N MET A 17 0.33 -12.07 7.62
CA MET A 17 1.65 -12.55 8.07
C MET A 17 2.79 -11.70 7.47
N ARG A 18 3.72 -11.23 8.31
CA ARG A 18 5.04 -10.76 7.87
C ARG A 18 6.07 -11.86 8.11
N LYS A 19 6.72 -12.38 7.06
CA LYS A 19 7.94 -13.20 7.24
C LYS A 19 9.03 -12.30 7.80
N SER A 20 9.49 -12.56 9.02
CA SER A 20 10.69 -11.90 9.57
C SER A 20 11.81 -12.91 9.75
N GLY A 21 13.01 -12.54 9.28
CA GLY A 21 14.25 -13.17 9.73
C GLY A 21 14.55 -12.77 11.18
N LYS A 22 15.17 -13.71 11.93
CA LYS A 22 15.81 -13.65 13.27
C LYS A 22 15.18 -12.83 14.43
N HIS A 23 14.08 -12.11 14.23
CA HIS A 23 13.31 -11.46 15.28
C HIS A 23 11.82 -11.61 14.95
N GLY A 24 11.02 -12.12 15.89
CA GLY A 24 9.69 -12.75 15.66
C GLY A 24 8.67 -12.00 14.79
N SER A 25 7.71 -12.76 14.26
CA SER A 25 6.62 -12.27 13.43
C SER A 25 5.74 -11.27 14.19
N LYS A 26 5.70 -10.02 13.73
CA LYS A 26 4.80 -8.99 14.27
C LYS A 26 3.47 -9.09 13.53
N PHE A 27 2.41 -9.38 14.27
CA PHE A 27 1.03 -9.38 13.75
C PHE A 27 0.47 -7.96 13.75
N LEU A 28 -0.24 -7.58 12.69
CA LEU A 28 -1.01 -6.34 12.66
C LEU A 28 -2.46 -6.66 13.06
N PRO A 29 -2.99 -6.09 14.16
CA PRO A 29 -4.41 -6.24 14.48
C PRO A 29 -5.25 -5.53 13.42
N LEU A 30 -6.24 -6.23 12.86
CA LEU A 30 -7.13 -5.71 11.82
C LEU A 30 -8.56 -5.65 12.34
N ASN A 31 -9.29 -4.59 11.98
CA ASN A 31 -10.69 -4.45 12.31
C ASN A 31 -11.56 -5.28 11.33
N PRO A 32 -12.51 -6.10 11.81
CA PRO A 32 -13.43 -6.87 10.96
C PRO A 32 -14.19 -6.03 9.92
N VAL A 33 -14.51 -4.77 10.24
CA VAL A 33 -15.19 -3.84 9.33
C VAL A 33 -14.31 -3.47 8.13
N ASP A 34 -13.01 -3.29 8.34
CA ASP A 34 -12.08 -2.94 7.27
C ASP A 34 -11.78 -4.15 6.39
N ILE A 35 -11.81 -5.35 6.97
CA ILE A 35 -11.73 -6.62 6.23
C ILE A 35 -12.97 -6.77 5.34
N ALA A 36 -14.17 -6.57 5.89
CA ALA A 36 -15.41 -6.66 5.14
C ALA A 36 -15.52 -5.62 4.00
N LYS A 37 -14.87 -4.47 4.16
CA LYS A 37 -14.82 -3.41 3.14
C LYS A 37 -13.62 -3.49 2.21
N GLU A 38 -12.76 -4.49 2.36
CA GLU A 38 -11.50 -4.67 1.62
C GLU A 38 -10.56 -3.45 1.62
N LYS A 39 -10.67 -2.56 2.62
CA LYS A 39 -9.97 -1.26 2.69
C LYS A 39 -8.68 -1.30 3.52
N ILE A 40 -8.09 -2.47 3.68
CA ILE A 40 -6.94 -2.66 4.57
C ILE A 40 -5.69 -2.05 3.94
N LEU A 41 -5.03 -1.14 4.65
CA LEU A 41 -3.72 -0.60 4.29
C LEU A 41 -2.63 -1.31 5.08
N LEU A 42 -1.68 -1.89 4.36
CA LEU A 42 -0.47 -2.47 4.92
C LEU A 42 0.59 -1.39 5.15
N PRO A 43 1.42 -1.54 6.20
CA PRO A 43 2.49 -0.62 6.46
C PRO A 43 3.50 -0.62 5.29
N GLY A 44 3.90 0.58 4.90
CA GLY A 44 4.89 0.82 3.84
C GLY A 44 4.33 0.78 2.43
N ARG A 45 5.09 1.37 1.52
CA ARG A 45 4.78 1.43 0.09
C ARG A 45 4.95 0.06 -0.55
N ARG A 46 3.96 -0.42 -1.29
CA ARG A 46 4.04 -1.73 -1.95
C ARG A 46 3.16 -1.78 -3.19
N PRO A 47 3.47 -2.65 -4.17
CA PRO A 47 2.63 -2.80 -5.35
C PRO A 47 1.23 -3.25 -4.98
N CYS A 48 0.23 -2.68 -5.65
CA CYS A 48 -1.17 -3.06 -5.51
C CYS A 48 -1.83 -3.12 -6.89
N THR A 49 -2.62 -4.15 -7.12
CA THR A 49 -3.31 -4.35 -8.39
C THR A 49 -4.80 -4.00 -8.30
N CYS A 50 -5.22 -3.28 -7.25
CA CYS A 50 -6.64 -2.99 -7.06
C CYS A 50 -7.16 -1.87 -7.97
N GLU A 51 -6.30 -1.08 -8.62
CA GLU A 51 -6.70 0.00 -9.53
C GLU A 51 -7.71 0.98 -8.88
N ALA A 52 -7.52 1.26 -7.59
CA ALA A 52 -8.40 2.09 -6.76
C ALA A 52 -9.85 1.56 -6.59
N THR A 53 -10.11 0.28 -6.88
CA THR A 53 -11.41 -0.36 -6.58
C THR A 53 -11.57 -0.70 -5.09
N LYS A 54 -10.45 -0.94 -4.40
CA LYS A 54 -10.41 -1.29 -2.95
C LYS A 54 -9.92 -0.13 -2.08
N HIS A 55 -8.84 0.52 -2.52
CA HIS A 55 -8.22 1.64 -1.82
C HIS A 55 -8.53 2.96 -2.51
N ALA A 56 -8.37 4.08 -1.81
CA ALA A 56 -8.60 5.40 -2.41
C ALA A 56 -7.65 5.65 -3.60
N LEU A 57 -8.12 6.41 -4.58
CA LEU A 57 -7.32 6.86 -5.72
C LEU A 57 -6.29 7.90 -5.25
N ILE A 58 -5.02 7.69 -5.59
CA ILE A 58 -3.99 8.72 -5.45
C ILE A 58 -3.95 9.57 -6.71
N ASN A 59 -3.70 8.93 -7.86
CA ASN A 59 -3.72 9.55 -9.17
C ASN A 59 -3.55 8.49 -10.28
N ASN A 60 -3.72 8.88 -11.53
CA ASN A 60 -3.27 8.11 -12.67
C ASN A 60 -1.81 8.47 -12.98
N CYS A 61 -1.00 7.48 -13.36
CA CYS A 61 0.31 7.75 -13.91
C CYS A 61 0.15 8.44 -15.27
N LEU A 62 0.64 9.67 -15.39
CA LEU A 62 0.51 10.44 -16.64
C LEU A 62 1.36 9.91 -17.79
N GLU A 63 2.34 9.04 -17.50
CA GLU A 63 3.21 8.44 -18.51
C GLU A 63 2.60 7.18 -19.13
N CYS A 64 2.09 6.25 -18.30
CA CYS A 64 1.60 4.94 -18.75
C CYS A 64 0.10 4.71 -18.54
N GLY A 65 -0.62 5.66 -17.93
CA GLY A 65 -2.05 5.58 -17.66
C GLY A 65 -2.45 4.69 -16.47
N ARG A 66 -1.52 3.97 -15.85
CA ARG A 66 -1.81 3.06 -14.71
C ARG A 66 -2.41 3.82 -13.52
N ILE A 67 -3.48 3.29 -12.94
CA ILE A 67 -4.20 3.87 -11.79
C ILE A 67 -3.52 3.48 -10.47
N VAL A 68 -2.98 4.47 -9.75
CA VAL A 68 -2.26 4.28 -8.49
C VAL A 68 -3.18 4.50 -7.30
N CYS A 69 -3.24 3.53 -6.39
CA CYS A 69 -4.09 3.61 -5.20
C CYS A 69 -3.29 3.95 -3.92
N GLU A 70 -4.00 4.19 -2.81
CA GLU A 70 -3.41 4.60 -1.53
C GLU A 70 -2.42 3.58 -0.94
N GLN A 71 -2.61 2.27 -1.17
CA GLN A 71 -1.64 1.25 -0.74
C GLN A 71 -0.28 1.40 -1.45
N GLU A 72 -0.32 1.78 -2.73
CA GLU A 72 0.87 2.10 -3.50
C GLU A 72 1.40 3.47 -3.16
N GLY A 73 0.54 4.43 -2.82
CA GLY A 73 0.92 5.77 -2.42
C GLY A 73 1.65 6.59 -3.50
N SER A 74 1.90 7.85 -3.18
CA SER A 74 2.74 8.73 -4.00
C SER A 74 4.18 8.20 -4.10
N GLY A 75 4.82 8.41 -5.24
CA GLY A 75 6.16 7.90 -5.56
C GLY A 75 6.23 7.35 -6.97
N LEU A 76 7.25 6.53 -7.26
CA LEU A 76 7.44 5.98 -8.61
C LEU A 76 6.35 4.96 -8.93
N CYS A 77 5.75 5.07 -10.11
CA CYS A 77 4.83 4.09 -10.64
C CYS A 77 5.50 2.71 -10.64
N PHE A 78 4.87 1.70 -10.04
CA PHE A 78 5.39 0.33 -10.02
C PHE A 78 5.45 -0.32 -11.42
N THR A 79 4.86 0.32 -12.43
CA THR A 79 4.85 -0.16 -13.82
C THR A 79 5.95 0.49 -14.66
N CYS A 80 5.97 1.83 -14.77
CA CYS A 80 6.91 2.53 -15.66
C CYS A 80 8.00 3.32 -14.92
N GLY A 81 7.94 3.44 -13.60
CA GLY A 81 8.92 4.20 -12.80
C GLY A 81 8.73 5.72 -12.79
N SER A 82 7.76 6.28 -13.53
CA SER A 82 7.48 7.73 -13.50
C SER A 82 6.88 8.17 -12.16
N LEU A 83 7.21 9.38 -11.71
CA LEU A 83 6.69 9.94 -10.47
C LEU A 83 5.18 10.16 -10.54
N VAL A 84 4.46 9.65 -9.55
CA VAL A 84 3.02 9.85 -9.33
C VAL A 84 2.83 10.53 -7.98
N CYS A 85 2.07 11.62 -7.97
CA CYS A 85 1.80 12.43 -6.78
C CYS A 85 0.31 12.72 -6.67
N THR A 86 -0.15 13.00 -5.45
CA THR A 86 -1.49 13.57 -5.25
C THR A 86 -1.58 14.97 -5.88
N PRO A 87 -2.78 15.48 -6.20
CA PRO A 87 -2.95 16.83 -6.75
C PRO A 87 -2.35 17.93 -5.86
N LYS A 88 -2.45 17.77 -4.53
CA LYS A 88 -1.88 18.72 -3.57
C LYS A 88 -0.35 18.71 -3.62
N GLU A 89 0.27 17.54 -3.62
CA GLU A 89 1.72 17.40 -3.75
C GLU A 89 2.19 17.95 -5.09
N GLN A 90 1.48 17.66 -6.19
CA GLN A 90 1.81 18.17 -7.51
C GLN A 90 1.78 19.71 -7.55
N ALA A 91 0.79 20.34 -6.92
CA ALA A 91 0.75 21.80 -6.79
C ALA A 91 1.94 22.35 -6.00
N ILE A 92 2.35 21.69 -4.91
CA ILE A 92 3.54 22.07 -4.13
C ILE A 92 4.81 21.94 -4.97
N ILE A 93 4.95 20.85 -5.73
CA ILE A 93 6.12 20.63 -6.59
C ILE A 93 6.15 21.73 -7.67
N LEU A 94 5.03 22.01 -8.34
CA LEU A 94 4.93 23.07 -9.37
C LEU A 94 5.22 24.46 -8.81
N ALA A 95 4.75 24.77 -7.60
CA ALA A 95 4.99 26.05 -6.96
C ALA A 95 6.42 26.21 -6.42
N ALA A 96 7.18 25.12 -6.29
CA ALA A 96 8.54 25.18 -5.78
C ALA A 96 9.52 25.73 -6.83
N GLN A 97 10.28 26.74 -6.43
CA GLN A 97 11.30 27.37 -7.29
C GLN A 97 12.47 26.44 -7.62
N ASN A 98 12.68 25.36 -6.84
CA ASN A 98 13.80 24.43 -7.03
C ASN A 98 13.33 22.97 -7.06
N TRP A 99 12.78 22.57 -8.22
CA TRP A 99 12.31 21.22 -8.51
C TRP A 99 13.34 20.12 -8.21
N SER A 100 14.62 20.38 -8.47
CA SER A 100 15.70 19.39 -8.33
C SER A 100 15.81 18.84 -6.89
N LYS A 101 15.66 19.69 -5.88
CA LYS A 101 15.80 19.32 -4.46
C LYS A 101 14.61 18.50 -3.97
N ILE A 102 13.40 18.83 -4.44
CA ILE A 102 12.17 18.10 -4.10
C ILE A 102 12.16 16.73 -4.78
N PHE A 103 12.50 16.70 -6.07
CA PHE A 103 12.59 15.46 -6.84
C PHE A 103 13.54 14.46 -6.18
N ASN A 104 14.76 14.90 -5.82
CA ASN A 104 15.74 14.04 -5.15
C ASN A 104 15.25 13.50 -3.79
N LYS A 105 14.46 14.27 -3.04
CA LYS A 105 13.88 13.81 -1.77
C LYS A 105 12.83 12.71 -1.98
N PHE A 106 12.00 12.82 -3.02
CA PHE A 106 11.00 11.81 -3.37
C PHE A 106 11.63 10.54 -3.94
N MET A 107 12.67 10.66 -4.78
CA MET A 107 13.37 9.52 -5.36
C MET A 107 14.03 8.62 -4.30
N ASN A 108 14.50 9.20 -3.19
CA ASN A 108 15.16 8.46 -2.10
C ASN A 108 14.21 7.70 -1.17
N GLN A 109 12.88 7.87 -1.26
CA GLN A 109 11.91 7.10 -0.46
C GLN A 109 11.75 5.64 -0.93
N GLN A 110 12.45 5.21 -1.98
CA GLN A 110 12.42 3.86 -2.55
C GLN A 110 13.11 2.78 -1.70
N PHE A 111 13.80 3.13 -0.60
CA PHE A 111 14.79 2.23 0.02
C PHE A 111 14.62 1.93 1.52
N GLU A 112 13.49 2.22 2.14
CA GLU A 112 13.18 1.63 3.46
C GLU A 112 12.56 0.24 3.27
N ARG A 113 13.44 -0.76 3.06
CA ARG A 113 13.12 -2.20 3.07
C ARG A 113 13.18 -2.77 4.48
#